data_AF-Q1ESZ8-F1
#
_entry.id   AF-Q1ESZ8-F1
#
_cell.length_a   1.000
_cell.length_b   1.000
_cell.length_c   1.000
_cell.angle_alpha   90.00
_cell.angle_beta   90.00
_cell.angle_gamma   90.00
#
_symmetry.space_group_name_H-M   'P 1'
#
loop_
_entity.id
_entity.type
_entity.pdbx_description
1 polymer ?
#
loop_
_entity_poly.entity_id
_entity_poly.type
_entity_poly.pdbx_seq_one_letter_code
_entity_poly.pdbx_strand_id
1 'polypeptide(L)'
;VVNQNDPEHLDQEETDNDLFDWTSKIRKTYRPLDADIIVVEEIPEREGLLFKHANYLVKHLVTLPSSSPSEDRTVVRRYSDFLWLREILLKRYPFRMIPELPPKRIGSQNADQIFLKKRRIGLSRFINLVMKHPKLNNDDLVLTFLTVRTDLTSWRKQATYDTSNEFTDKKISSDFMKMWKKDFAEQWNHAASCIDTSMELWYRITLLLERHEKRTMQIVHERTFFETLVNSFSEVTPKLYPVQQNSTILGINNSFGIIKKHLETTSDICKQEIEEASGTLSPKFRIFTDILLSLRSLFERYKIM
;
A
#
# COMPACT_ATOMS: atom_id res chain seq x y z
N VAL A 1 9.26 50.90 3.02
CA VAL A 1 10.58 50.26 2.84
C VAL A 1 10.86 49.51 4.12
N VAL A 2 10.60 48.20 4.16
CA VAL A 2 10.95 47.37 5.33
C VAL A 2 12.47 47.29 5.35
N ASN A 3 13.09 47.68 6.46
CA ASN A 3 14.54 47.71 6.59
C ASN A 3 15.02 46.25 6.72
N GLN A 4 15.63 45.70 5.67
CA GLN A 4 16.06 44.29 5.63
C GLN A 4 17.16 43.94 6.63
N ASN A 5 17.69 44.92 7.36
CA ASN A 5 18.75 44.77 8.37
C ASN A 5 18.23 44.93 9.82
N ASP A 6 16.91 44.84 10.05
CA ASP A 6 16.34 44.86 11.40
C ASP A 6 16.64 43.52 12.11
N PRO A 7 17.24 43.49 13.31
CA PRO A 7 17.60 42.25 14.00
C PRO A 7 16.43 41.27 14.20
N GLU A 8 15.19 41.76 14.42
CA GLU A 8 14.00 40.90 14.48
C GLU A 8 13.71 40.21 13.13
N HIS A 9 14.00 40.87 12.01
CA HIS A 9 13.80 40.33 10.67
C HIS A 9 14.89 39.30 10.31
N LEU A 10 16.12 39.52 10.79
CA LEU A 10 17.24 38.58 10.65
C LEU A 10 17.04 37.30 11.48
N ASP A 11 16.58 37.43 12.73
CA ASP A 11 16.26 36.29 13.61
C ASP A 11 15.12 35.43 13.03
N GLN A 12 14.17 36.06 12.36
CA GLN A 12 13.03 35.38 11.74
C GLN A 12 13.43 34.66 10.44
N GLU A 13 14.30 35.24 9.61
CA GLU A 13 14.86 34.57 8.43
C GLU A 13 15.75 33.38 8.81
N GLU A 14 16.54 33.49 9.88
CA GLU A 14 17.38 32.39 10.38
C GLU A 14 16.52 31.22 10.89
N THR A 15 15.47 31.53 11.67
CA THR A 15 14.51 30.52 12.18
C THR A 15 13.77 29.80 11.04
N ASP A 16 13.45 30.51 9.96
CA ASP A 16 12.77 29.96 8.79
C ASP A 16 13.67 29.03 7.98
N ASN A 17 14.95 29.38 7.85
CA ASN A 17 15.97 28.52 7.25
C ASN A 17 16.19 27.24 8.07
N ASP A 18 16.27 27.36 9.40
CA ASP A 18 16.41 26.20 10.30
C ASP A 18 15.22 25.24 10.18
N LEU A 19 13.99 25.77 10.15
CA LEU A 19 12.78 24.98 9.95
C LEU A 19 12.78 24.30 8.57
N PHE A 20 13.17 25.01 7.52
CA PHE A 20 13.26 24.46 6.17
C PHE A 20 14.26 23.29 6.12
N ASP A 21 15.45 23.47 6.69
CA ASP A 21 16.48 22.44 6.75
C ASP A 21 16.04 21.24 7.58
N TRP A 22 15.42 21.47 8.73
CA TRP A 22 14.90 20.42 9.58
C TRP A 22 13.81 19.61 8.87
N THR A 23 12.82 20.28 8.25
CA THR A 23 11.75 19.60 7.51
C THR A 23 12.28 18.86 6.28
N SER A 24 13.23 19.45 5.55
CA SER A 24 13.88 18.83 4.39
C SER A 24 14.64 17.56 4.78
N LYS A 25 15.40 17.59 5.87
CA LYS A 25 16.08 16.41 6.43
C LYS A 25 15.09 15.31 6.77
N ILE A 26 13.98 15.62 7.43
CA ILE A 26 12.97 14.62 7.79
C ILE A 26 12.27 14.05 6.55
N ARG A 27 11.86 14.89 5.59
CA ARG A 27 11.19 14.42 4.37
C ARG A 27 12.03 13.41 3.59
N LYS A 28 13.36 13.55 3.60
CA LYS A 28 14.28 12.60 2.94
C LYS A 28 14.29 11.20 3.59
N THR A 29 13.86 11.09 4.86
CA THR A 29 13.88 9.83 5.62
C THR A 29 12.63 8.96 5.45
N TYR A 30 11.53 9.51 4.93
CA TYR A 30 10.27 8.78 4.75
C TYR A 30 9.91 8.66 3.28
N ARG A 31 10.04 7.44 2.74
CA ARG A 31 9.80 7.13 1.32
C ARG A 31 8.76 6.01 1.19
N PRO A 32 7.47 6.31 1.33
CA PRO A 32 6.42 5.29 1.34
C PRO A 32 6.29 4.51 0.02
N LEU A 33 6.76 5.09 -1.08
CA LEU A 33 6.70 4.52 -2.43
C LEU A 33 7.95 3.71 -2.83
N ASP A 34 8.96 3.61 -1.96
CA ASP A 34 10.11 2.74 -2.21
C ASP A 34 9.68 1.28 -2.31
N ALA A 35 10.53 0.44 -2.90
CA ALA A 35 10.24 -0.99 -3.06
C ALA A 35 9.94 -1.64 -1.70
N ASP A 36 8.97 -2.56 -1.69
CA ASP A 36 8.64 -3.33 -0.51
C ASP A 36 9.80 -4.26 -0.15
N ILE A 37 10.13 -4.31 1.15
CA ILE A 37 11.20 -5.14 1.69
C ILE A 37 10.66 -6.32 2.49
N ILE A 38 9.35 -6.36 2.75
CA ILE A 38 8.65 -7.46 3.40
C ILE A 38 7.65 -8.07 2.43
N VAL A 39 7.68 -9.39 2.30
CA VAL A 39 6.71 -10.18 1.53
C VAL A 39 5.81 -10.93 2.51
N VAL A 40 4.50 -10.89 2.27
CA VAL A 40 3.49 -11.61 3.06
C VAL A 40 2.75 -12.58 2.16
N GLU A 41 2.89 -13.86 2.46
CA GLU A 41 2.24 -14.97 1.78
C GLU A 41 1.23 -15.64 2.70
N GLU A 42 0.15 -16.20 2.14
CA GLU A 42 -0.82 -16.97 2.90
C GLU A 42 -0.35 -18.42 2.99
N ILE A 43 -0.38 -19.00 4.19
CA ILE A 43 -0.17 -20.42 4.39
C ILE A 43 -1.53 -21.12 4.18
N PRO A 44 -1.66 -22.04 3.20
CA PRO A 44 -2.95 -22.65 2.87
C PRO A 44 -3.55 -23.45 4.03
N GLU A 45 -2.69 -24.06 4.84
CA GLU A 45 -3.10 -24.83 6.01
C GLU A 45 -3.60 -23.90 7.11
N ARG A 46 -4.86 -24.12 7.52
CA ARG A 46 -5.48 -23.37 8.61
C ARG A 46 -5.32 -24.13 9.92
N GLU A 47 -4.81 -23.45 10.92
CA GLU A 47 -4.60 -24.00 12.26
C GLU A 47 -5.78 -23.71 13.20
N GLY A 48 -5.99 -24.57 14.18
CA GLY A 48 -7.01 -24.43 15.23
C GLY A 48 -8.10 -25.50 15.19
N LEU A 49 -8.40 -26.08 16.35
CA LEU A 49 -9.33 -27.21 16.50
C LEU A 49 -10.81 -26.83 16.24
N LEU A 50 -11.25 -25.70 16.78
CA LEU A 50 -12.64 -25.21 16.71
C LEU A 50 -12.78 -23.93 15.87
N PHE A 51 -11.76 -23.07 15.89
CA PHE A 51 -11.72 -21.82 15.11
C PHE A 51 -10.45 -21.79 14.26
N LYS A 52 -10.60 -22.28 13.03
CA LYS A 52 -9.53 -22.25 12.04
C LYS A 52 -9.14 -20.81 11.72
N HIS A 53 -7.85 -20.49 11.82
CA HIS A 53 -7.29 -19.19 11.45
C HIS A 53 -6.26 -19.33 10.33
N ALA A 54 -6.12 -18.27 9.53
CA ALA A 54 -5.09 -18.18 8.51
C ALA A 54 -3.78 -17.73 9.15
N ASN A 55 -2.71 -18.42 8.78
CA ASN A 55 -1.34 -18.05 9.09
C ASN A 55 -0.70 -17.42 7.85
N TYR A 56 0.24 -16.52 8.08
CA TYR A 56 0.95 -15.79 7.06
C TYR A 56 2.43 -16.03 7.21
N LEU A 57 3.07 -16.36 6.10
CA LEU A 57 4.52 -16.41 6.00
C LEU A 57 5.01 -14.98 5.75
N VAL A 58 5.75 -14.43 6.71
CA VAL A 58 6.30 -13.07 6.64
C VAL A 58 7.80 -13.20 6.39
N LYS A 59 8.24 -12.73 5.23
CA LYS A 59 9.63 -12.83 4.77
C LYS A 59 10.23 -11.44 4.59
N HIS A 60 11.40 -11.19 5.17
CA HIS A 60 12.15 -9.97 4.91
C HIS A 60 13.22 -10.19 3.82
N LEU A 61 13.24 -9.32 2.80
CA LEU A 61 14.12 -9.44 1.64
C LEU A 61 15.52 -8.88 1.90
N VAL A 62 15.64 -8.00 2.90
CA VAL A 62 16.89 -7.35 3.30
C VAL A 62 17.37 -7.87 4.65
N THR A 63 18.63 -7.60 4.98
CA THR A 63 19.16 -7.85 6.33
C THR A 63 18.64 -6.73 7.24
N LEU A 64 18.09 -7.10 8.39
CA LEU A 64 17.58 -6.14 9.39
C LEU A 64 18.68 -5.82 10.41
N PRO A 65 18.60 -4.69 11.14
CA PRO A 65 19.65 -4.24 12.08
C PRO A 65 20.04 -5.22 13.21
N SER A 66 19.35 -6.36 13.33
CA SER A 66 19.60 -7.39 14.35
C SER A 66 19.52 -8.82 13.81
N SER A 67 19.51 -9.02 12.48
CA SER A 67 19.51 -10.37 11.87
C SER A 67 20.82 -10.68 11.17
N SER A 68 21.30 -11.93 11.30
CA SER A 68 22.51 -12.35 10.60
C SER A 68 22.23 -12.63 9.11
N PRO A 69 23.18 -12.39 8.19
CA PRO A 69 22.95 -12.58 6.75
C PRO A 69 22.54 -14.00 6.36
N SER A 70 22.93 -15.00 7.16
CA SER A 70 22.70 -16.44 6.99
C SER A 70 21.43 -16.96 7.67
N GLU A 71 20.69 -16.14 8.41
CA GLU A 71 19.43 -16.57 9.02
C GLU A 71 18.32 -16.76 7.98
N ASP A 72 17.53 -17.82 8.14
CA ASP A 72 16.21 -17.90 7.52
C ASP A 72 15.40 -16.66 7.93
N ARG A 73 15.05 -15.87 6.90
CA ARG A 73 14.47 -14.53 6.99
C ARG A 73 12.94 -14.56 7.08
N THR A 74 12.42 -15.66 7.62
CA THR A 74 11.03 -16.02 7.49
C THR A 74 10.46 -16.35 8.86
N VAL A 75 9.29 -15.80 9.16
CA VAL A 75 8.53 -16.08 10.37
C VAL A 75 7.06 -16.32 10.04
N VAL A 76 6.39 -17.12 10.87
CA VAL A 76 4.94 -17.34 10.76
C VAL A 76 4.22 -16.38 11.69
N ARG A 77 3.23 -15.65 11.17
CA ARG A 77 2.40 -14.72 11.91
C ARG A 77 0.93 -14.88 11.55
N ARG A 78 0.05 -14.72 12.52
CA ARG A 78 -1.41 -14.67 12.28
C ARG A 78 -1.92 -13.24 12.36
N TYR A 79 -3.13 -12.99 11.87
CA TYR A 79 -3.74 -11.64 11.89
C TYR A 79 -3.74 -10.99 13.28
N SER A 80 -3.98 -11.76 14.35
CA SER A 80 -3.96 -11.25 15.72
C SER A 80 -2.58 -10.79 16.19
N ASP A 81 -1.50 -11.31 15.59
CA ASP A 81 -0.14 -10.88 15.91
C ASP A 81 0.13 -9.49 15.29
N PHE A 82 -0.37 -9.24 14.08
CA PHE A 82 -0.35 -7.91 13.47
C PHE A 82 -1.21 -6.92 14.27
N LEU A 83 -2.36 -7.36 14.77
CA LEU A 83 -3.23 -6.55 15.64
C LEU A 83 -2.49 -6.14 16.91
N TRP A 84 -1.84 -7.11 17.58
CA TRP A 84 -1.01 -6.84 18.75
C TRP A 84 0.10 -5.83 18.43
N LEU A 85 0.83 -6.02 17.33
CA LEU A 85 1.89 -5.09 16.92
C LEU A 85 1.34 -3.67 16.77
N ARG A 86 0.22 -3.50 16.05
CA ARG A 86 -0.41 -2.18 15.87
C ARG A 86 -0.82 -1.55 17.21
N GLU A 87 -1.43 -2.31 18.11
CA GLU A 87 -1.83 -1.82 19.44
C GLU A 87 -0.64 -1.33 20.26
N ILE A 88 0.48 -2.07 20.23
CA ILE A 88 1.71 -1.65 20.90
C ILE A 88 2.29 -0.38 20.27
N LEU A 89 2.35 -0.32 18.94
CA LEU A 89 2.84 0.88 18.24
C LEU A 89 1.99 2.11 18.56
N LEU A 90 0.67 1.98 18.64
CA LEU A 90 -0.21 3.07 19.05
C LEU A 90 0.05 3.55 20.48
N LYS A 91 0.33 2.62 21.39
CA LYS A 91 0.66 2.94 22.79
C LYS A 91 2.02 3.64 22.92
N ARG A 92 3.05 3.12 22.22
CA ARG A 92 4.41 3.67 22.26
C ARG A 92 4.53 4.98 21.48
N TYR A 93 3.81 5.14 20.37
CA TYR A 93 3.97 6.24 19.43
C TYR A 93 2.66 6.97 19.12
N PRO A 94 2.00 7.58 20.13
CA PRO A 94 0.65 8.13 19.96
C PRO A 94 0.55 9.26 18.94
N PHE A 95 1.64 10.03 18.77
CA PHE A 95 1.73 11.16 17.83
C PHE A 95 2.42 10.81 16.51
N ARG A 96 2.56 9.53 16.16
CA ARG A 96 3.14 9.09 14.88
C ARG A 96 2.08 8.51 13.95
N MET A 97 2.40 8.47 12.66
CA MET A 97 1.56 7.87 11.63
C MET A 97 1.65 6.35 11.73
N ILE A 98 0.58 5.70 12.21
CA ILE A 98 0.49 4.24 12.31
C ILE A 98 -0.52 3.74 11.28
N PRO A 99 -0.10 2.89 10.32
CA PRO A 99 -1.00 2.33 9.31
C PRO A 99 -2.16 1.52 9.90
N GLU A 100 -3.30 1.55 9.21
CA GLU A 100 -4.44 0.71 9.58
C GLU A 100 -4.27 -0.74 9.12
N LEU A 101 -4.88 -1.65 9.87
CA LEU A 101 -4.95 -3.05 9.49
C LEU A 101 -6.14 -3.30 8.56
N PRO A 102 -6.06 -4.29 7.66
CA PRO A 102 -7.22 -4.74 6.91
C PRO A 102 -8.33 -5.20 7.88
N PRO A 103 -9.61 -5.09 7.46
CA PRO A 103 -10.73 -5.31 8.36
C PRO A 103 -10.75 -6.72 8.97
N LYS A 104 -11.12 -6.77 10.25
CA LYS A 104 -11.42 -8.01 10.96
C LYS A 104 -12.81 -8.46 10.55
N ARG A 105 -12.93 -9.58 9.84
CA ARG A 105 -14.19 -10.30 9.68
C ARG A 105 -14.27 -11.43 10.71
N ILE A 106 -15.50 -11.72 11.14
CA ILE A 106 -15.82 -12.77 12.11
C ILE A 106 -16.86 -13.68 11.44
N GLY A 107 -16.77 -14.99 11.68
CA GLY A 107 -17.76 -15.98 11.20
C GLY A 107 -17.47 -16.55 9.79
N SER A 108 -18.53 -17.02 9.13
CA SER A 108 -18.48 -17.78 7.85
C SER A 108 -17.72 -17.07 6.71
N GLN A 109 -17.70 -15.74 6.71
CA GLN A 109 -16.99 -14.93 5.70
C GLN A 109 -15.46 -14.98 5.82
N ASN A 110 -14.92 -15.64 6.85
CA ASN A 110 -13.47 -15.79 7.04
C ASN A 110 -12.83 -16.80 6.08
N ALA A 111 -13.64 -17.59 5.37
CA ALA A 111 -13.16 -18.56 4.41
C ALA A 111 -13.14 -18.06 2.95
N ASP A 112 -13.70 -16.88 2.68
CA ASP A 112 -13.76 -16.28 1.34
C ASP A 112 -12.34 -15.97 0.82
N GLN A 113 -11.96 -16.58 -0.30
CA GLN A 113 -10.65 -16.41 -0.95
C GLN A 113 -10.41 -14.97 -1.40
N ILE A 114 -11.45 -14.25 -1.82
CA ILE A 114 -11.32 -12.83 -2.21
C ILE A 114 -10.97 -12.00 -0.97
N PHE A 115 -11.62 -12.30 0.14
CA PHE A 115 -11.36 -11.64 1.41
C PHE A 115 -9.94 -11.93 1.93
N LEU A 116 -9.50 -13.19 1.92
CA LEU A 116 -8.16 -13.58 2.38
C LEU A 116 -7.07 -12.94 1.53
N LYS A 117 -7.23 -12.92 0.20
CA LYS A 117 -6.34 -12.20 -0.72
C LYS A 117 -6.26 -10.71 -0.38
N LYS A 118 -7.40 -10.04 -0.18
CA LYS A 118 -7.44 -8.62 0.21
C LYS A 118 -6.79 -8.37 1.56
N ARG A 119 -7.02 -9.25 2.54
CA ARG A 119 -6.38 -9.18 3.85
C ARG A 119 -4.87 -9.33 3.73
N ARG A 120 -4.36 -10.35 3.03
CA ARG A 120 -2.91 -10.54 2.79
C ARG A 120 -2.27 -9.29 2.18
N ILE A 121 -2.88 -8.71 1.14
CA ILE A 121 -2.41 -7.46 0.52
C ILE A 121 -2.40 -6.30 1.52
N GLY A 122 -3.45 -6.18 2.35
CA GLY A 122 -3.51 -5.18 3.40
C GLY A 122 -2.44 -5.36 4.48
N LEU A 123 -2.18 -6.59 4.92
CA LEU A 123 -1.12 -6.90 5.89
C LEU A 123 0.27 -6.59 5.32
N SER A 124 0.50 -6.93 4.04
CA SER A 124 1.75 -6.59 3.32
C SER A 124 1.98 -5.08 3.27
N ARG A 125 0.96 -4.29 2.91
CA ARG A 125 1.07 -2.82 2.93
C ARG A 125 1.29 -2.27 4.33
N PHE A 126 0.55 -2.75 5.33
CA PHE A 126 0.69 -2.34 6.72
C PHE A 126 2.14 -2.49 7.19
N ILE A 127 2.72 -3.69 7.07
CA ILE A 127 4.07 -3.93 7.60
C ILE A 127 5.16 -3.21 6.80
N ASN A 128 5.01 -3.07 5.49
CA ASN A 128 5.95 -2.28 4.68
C ASN A 128 5.87 -0.79 5.01
N LEU A 129 4.69 -0.22 5.25
CA LEU A 129 4.58 1.18 5.69
C LEU A 129 5.20 1.40 7.07
N VAL A 130 5.04 0.43 8.00
CA VAL A 130 5.74 0.45 9.30
C VAL A 130 7.26 0.44 9.07
N MET A 131 7.77 -0.45 8.22
CA MET A 131 9.21 -0.54 7.92
C MET A 131 9.77 0.62 7.11
N LYS A 132 8.93 1.38 6.41
CA LYS A 132 9.32 2.62 5.73
C LYS A 132 9.30 3.83 6.66
N HIS A 133 8.65 3.74 7.83
CA HIS A 133 8.57 4.86 8.78
C HIS A 133 9.90 5.03 9.55
N PRO A 134 10.50 6.24 9.56
CA PRO A 134 11.86 6.47 10.06
C PRO A 134 12.07 6.21 11.55
N LYS A 135 10.98 6.17 12.33
CA LYS A 135 11.02 5.79 13.76
C LYS A 135 10.62 4.34 14.02
N LEU A 136 9.71 3.76 13.24
CA LEU A 136 9.14 2.45 13.55
C LEU A 136 10.01 1.32 12.99
N ASN A 137 10.76 1.58 11.92
CA ASN A 137 11.63 0.59 11.30
C ASN A 137 12.81 0.13 12.18
N ASN A 138 13.14 0.91 13.20
CA ASN A 138 14.16 0.62 14.19
C ASN A 138 13.56 0.24 15.56
N ASP A 139 12.23 0.08 15.65
CA ASP A 139 11.60 -0.32 16.91
C ASP A 139 11.88 -1.79 17.21
N ASP A 140 12.36 -2.09 18.42
CA ASP A 140 12.74 -3.44 18.82
C ASP A 140 11.59 -4.44 18.69
N LEU A 141 10.34 -4.02 18.91
CA LEU A 141 9.18 -4.92 18.81
C LEU A 141 8.74 -5.13 17.36
N VAL A 142 8.99 -4.17 16.47
CA VAL A 142 8.85 -4.37 15.03
C VAL A 142 9.90 -5.37 14.54
N LEU A 143 11.17 -5.20 14.94
CA LEU A 143 12.25 -6.13 14.58
C LEU A 143 12.01 -7.53 15.15
N THR A 144 11.58 -7.62 16.40
CA THR A 144 11.18 -8.88 17.07
C THR A 144 10.02 -9.54 16.32
N PHE A 145 8.99 -8.77 15.95
CA PHE A 145 7.88 -9.28 15.15
C PHE A 145 8.35 -9.90 13.83
N LEU A 146 9.39 -9.37 13.20
CA LEU A 146 9.93 -9.88 11.94
C LEU A 146 10.94 -11.03 12.07
N THR A 147 11.53 -11.23 13.25
CA THR A 147 12.70 -12.13 13.41
C THR A 147 12.47 -13.30 14.38
N VAL A 148 11.57 -13.18 15.36
CA VAL A 148 11.33 -14.25 16.34
C VAL A 148 10.66 -15.45 15.67
N ARG A 149 11.35 -16.60 15.69
CA ARG A 149 10.88 -17.84 15.05
C ARG A 149 9.85 -18.61 15.87
N THR A 150 9.86 -18.48 17.19
CA THR A 150 8.83 -19.08 18.05
C THR A 150 7.48 -18.43 17.79
N ASP A 151 6.39 -19.14 18.09
CA ASP A 151 5.06 -18.54 18.11
C ASP A 151 5.07 -17.24 18.96
N LEU A 152 4.61 -16.14 18.36
CA LEU A 152 4.72 -14.82 18.98
C LEU A 152 3.86 -14.74 20.24
N THR A 153 2.77 -15.52 20.33
CA THR A 153 1.94 -15.56 21.54
C THR A 153 2.69 -16.22 22.69
N SER A 154 3.46 -17.26 22.41
CA SER A 154 4.32 -17.93 23.38
C SER A 154 5.50 -17.04 23.80
N TRP A 155 6.16 -16.37 22.86
CA TRP A 155 7.21 -15.38 23.15
C TRP A 155 6.72 -14.28 24.09
N ARG A 156 5.53 -13.71 23.82
CA ARG A 156 4.95 -12.64 24.66
C ARG A 156 4.67 -13.05 26.10
N LYS A 157 4.44 -14.34 26.38
CA LYS A 157 4.22 -14.82 27.76
C LYS A 157 5.51 -14.86 28.59
N GLN A 158 6.66 -14.92 27.93
CA GLN A 158 7.96 -15.09 28.56
C GLN A 158 8.78 -13.79 28.53
N ALA A 159 8.64 -13.01 27.46
CA ALA A 159 9.37 -11.78 27.27
C ALA A 159 8.79 -10.65 28.12
N THR A 160 9.68 -9.93 28.80
CA THR A 160 9.37 -8.60 29.34
C THR A 160 9.74 -7.57 28.27
N TYR A 161 8.79 -6.75 27.85
CA TYR A 161 9.02 -5.72 26.85
C TYR A 161 8.43 -4.38 27.27
N ASP A 162 9.15 -3.31 26.95
CA ASP A 162 8.71 -1.96 27.26
C ASP A 162 7.61 -1.49 26.33
N THR A 163 6.59 -0.87 26.91
CA THR A 163 5.46 -0.27 26.19
C THR A 163 5.25 1.18 26.60
N SER A 164 6.26 1.80 27.23
CA SER A 164 6.30 3.21 27.55
C SER A 164 6.14 4.06 26.31
N ASN A 165 5.58 5.25 26.50
CA ASN A 165 5.40 6.22 25.43
C ASN A 165 6.77 6.80 25.04
N GLU A 166 6.99 7.03 23.73
CA GLU A 166 8.22 7.60 23.14
C GLU A 166 8.72 8.83 23.90
N PHE A 167 7.82 9.60 24.52
CA PHE A 167 8.11 10.87 25.18
C PHE A 167 8.02 10.86 26.71
N THR A 168 7.79 9.72 27.38
CA THR A 168 7.65 9.68 28.86
C THR A 168 8.84 10.34 29.59
N ASP A 169 10.06 10.10 29.11
CA ASP A 169 11.30 10.62 29.72
C ASP A 169 12.08 11.58 28.82
N LYS A 170 11.45 12.11 27.75
CA LYS A 170 12.12 12.98 26.78
C LYS A 170 11.72 14.43 26.94
N LYS A 171 12.72 15.31 27.03
CA LYS A 171 12.54 16.75 26.87
C LYS A 171 12.58 17.12 25.40
N ILE A 172 11.70 18.03 25.00
CA ILE A 172 11.74 18.63 23.66
C ILE A 172 13.04 19.45 23.56
N SER A 173 13.77 19.29 22.44
CA SER A 173 15.00 20.07 22.20
C SER A 173 14.70 21.57 22.21
N SER A 174 15.59 22.35 22.82
CA SER A 174 15.53 23.83 22.79
C SER A 174 15.48 24.36 21.36
N ASP A 175 16.24 23.76 20.45
CA ASP A 175 16.32 24.19 19.06
C ASP A 175 14.99 23.94 18.34
N PHE A 176 14.32 22.83 18.67
CA PHE A 176 12.99 22.56 18.14
C PHE A 176 11.94 23.53 18.67
N MET A 177 12.03 23.93 19.95
CA MET A 177 11.13 24.93 20.51
C MET A 177 11.29 26.30 19.85
N LYS A 178 12.51 26.67 19.43
CA LYS A 178 12.77 27.92 18.68
C LYS A 178 12.14 27.89 17.28
N MET A 179 12.18 26.73 16.61
CA MET A 179 11.55 26.55 15.29
C MET A 179 10.01 26.50 15.34
N TRP A 180 9.40 26.40 16.52
CA TRP A 180 7.95 26.28 16.64
C TRP A 180 7.25 27.61 16.36
N LYS A 181 6.32 27.59 15.41
CA LYS A 181 5.52 28.76 15.04
C LYS A 181 4.06 28.59 15.47
N LYS A 182 3.42 29.70 15.87
CA LYS A 182 2.03 29.70 16.36
C LYS A 182 1.02 29.29 15.27
N ASP A 183 1.33 29.58 14.01
CA ASP A 183 0.50 29.25 12.84
C ASP A 183 0.42 27.74 12.56
N PHE A 184 1.36 26.92 13.06
CA PHE A 184 1.30 25.46 12.90
C PHE A 184 0.05 24.85 13.53
N ALA A 185 -0.41 25.39 14.65
CA ALA A 185 -1.64 24.94 15.28
C ALA A 185 -2.86 25.20 14.38
N GLU A 186 -2.90 26.35 13.72
CA GLU A 186 -3.94 26.70 12.76
C GLU A 186 -3.86 25.81 11.51
N GLN A 187 -2.67 25.63 10.94
CA GLN A 187 -2.44 24.73 9.80
C GLN A 187 -2.85 23.29 10.13
N TRP A 188 -2.54 22.81 11.33
CA TRP A 188 -2.93 21.48 11.82
C TRP A 188 -4.45 21.34 11.90
N ASN A 189 -5.13 22.31 12.50
CA ASN A 189 -6.60 22.32 12.62
C ASN A 189 -7.27 22.39 11.25
N HIS A 190 -6.75 23.21 10.34
CA HIS A 190 -7.22 23.28 8.96
C HIS A 190 -7.07 21.93 8.26
N ALA A 191 -5.88 21.31 8.33
CA ALA A 191 -5.65 19.98 7.75
C ALA A 191 -6.58 18.91 8.34
N ALA A 192 -6.81 18.93 9.66
CA ALA A 192 -7.74 18.04 10.34
C ALA A 192 -9.20 18.24 9.92
N SER A 193 -9.58 19.45 9.50
CA SER A 193 -10.92 19.74 8.94
C SER A 193 -11.09 19.26 7.50
N CYS A 194 -10.00 19.25 6.72
CA CYS A 194 -10.01 18.85 5.31
C CYS A 194 -9.78 17.34 5.08
N ILE A 195 -9.38 16.58 6.12
CA ILE A 195 -8.94 15.19 5.97
C ILE A 195 -10.05 14.28 5.43
N ASP A 196 -11.27 14.39 5.95
CA ASP A 196 -12.39 13.53 5.53
C ASP A 196 -12.80 13.81 4.08
N THR A 197 -12.85 15.09 3.70
CA THR A 197 -13.08 15.51 2.31
C THR A 197 -11.99 14.97 1.38
N SER A 198 -10.73 15.07 1.80
CA SER A 198 -9.58 14.58 1.01
C SER A 198 -9.63 13.07 0.84
N MET A 199 -10.00 12.34 1.90
CA MET A 199 -10.17 10.88 1.87
C MET A 199 -11.32 10.46 0.95
N GLU A 200 -12.44 11.15 0.97
CA GLU A 200 -13.57 10.87 0.08
C GLU A 200 -13.19 11.08 -1.39
N LEU A 201 -12.55 12.21 -1.70
CA LEU A 201 -12.08 12.49 -3.05
C LEU A 201 -11.10 11.43 -3.54
N TRP A 202 -10.10 11.08 -2.71
CA TRP A 202 -9.10 10.10 -3.07
C TRP A 202 -9.67 8.69 -3.22
N TYR A 203 -10.63 8.33 -2.37
CA TYR A 203 -11.38 7.07 -2.50
C TYR A 203 -12.10 7.00 -3.84
N ARG A 204 -12.81 8.07 -4.23
CA ARG A 204 -13.50 8.15 -5.54
C ARG A 204 -12.52 8.04 -6.71
N ILE A 205 -11.37 8.71 -6.64
CA ILE A 205 -10.31 8.64 -7.65
C ILE A 205 -9.79 7.19 -7.78
N THR A 206 -9.46 6.56 -6.66
CA THR A 206 -8.97 5.16 -6.64
C THR A 206 -10.03 4.20 -7.16
N LEU A 207 -11.31 4.41 -6.81
CA LEU A 207 -12.42 3.61 -7.31
C LEU A 207 -12.59 3.76 -8.83
N LEU A 208 -12.41 4.96 -9.39
CA LEU A 208 -12.46 5.18 -10.83
C LEU A 208 -11.33 4.43 -11.55
N LEU A 209 -10.12 4.42 -10.98
CA LEU A 209 -9.00 3.63 -11.50
C LEU A 209 -9.34 2.13 -11.53
N GLU A 210 -9.83 1.57 -10.43
CA GLU A 210 -10.21 0.15 -10.37
C GLU A 210 -11.36 -0.20 -11.34
N ARG A 211 -12.31 0.73 -11.54
CA ARG A 211 -13.38 0.56 -12.54
C ARG A 211 -12.86 0.63 -13.97
N HIS A 212 -11.87 1.48 -14.23
CA HIS A 212 -11.24 1.59 -15.54
C HIS A 212 -10.50 0.29 -15.88
N GLU A 213 -9.66 -0.23 -14.97
CA GLU A 213 -8.96 -1.51 -15.15
C GLU A 213 -9.92 -2.65 -15.47
N LYS A 214 -11.02 -2.78 -14.71
CA LYS A 214 -12.04 -3.81 -14.95
C LYS A 214 -12.72 -3.65 -16.31
N ARG A 215 -13.01 -2.42 -16.73
CA ARG A 215 -13.62 -2.16 -18.03
C ARG A 215 -12.66 -2.54 -19.16
N THR A 216 -11.39 -2.16 -19.07
CA THR A 216 -10.38 -2.52 -20.07
C THR A 216 -10.24 -4.04 -20.16
N MET A 217 -10.27 -4.75 -19.02
CA MET A 217 -10.25 -6.22 -18.99
C MET A 217 -11.46 -6.83 -19.70
N GLN A 218 -12.66 -6.27 -19.50
CA GLN A 218 -13.86 -6.71 -20.22
C GLN A 218 -13.74 -6.45 -21.74
N ILE A 219 -13.24 -5.28 -22.13
CA ILE A 219 -13.03 -4.94 -23.54
C ILE A 219 -12.05 -5.93 -24.20
N VAL A 220 -10.97 -6.31 -23.51
CA VAL A 220 -10.01 -7.34 -23.98
C VAL A 220 -10.72 -8.69 -24.20
N HIS A 221 -11.58 -9.09 -23.27
CA HIS A 221 -12.34 -10.32 -23.38
C HIS A 221 -13.29 -10.32 -24.59
N GLU A 222 -14.05 -9.24 -24.78
CA GLU A 222 -14.96 -9.06 -25.91
C GLU A 222 -14.20 -9.04 -27.25
N ARG A 223 -13.03 -8.39 -27.30
CA ARG A 223 -12.17 -8.37 -28.50
C ARG A 223 -11.65 -9.75 -28.87
N THR A 224 -11.23 -10.54 -27.88
CA THR A 224 -10.75 -11.92 -28.10
C THR A 224 -11.90 -12.81 -28.61
N PHE A 225 -13.12 -12.59 -28.10
CA PHE A 225 -14.30 -13.26 -28.63
C PHE A 225 -14.61 -12.83 -30.07
N PHE A 226 -14.53 -11.54 -30.37
CA PHE A 226 -14.73 -11.03 -31.73
C PHE A 226 -13.71 -11.59 -32.73
N GLU A 227 -12.43 -11.66 -32.34
CA GLU A 227 -11.37 -12.30 -33.12
C GLU A 227 -11.73 -13.75 -33.46
N THR A 228 -12.21 -14.52 -32.49
CA THR A 228 -12.66 -15.91 -32.68
C THR A 228 -13.79 -15.99 -33.72
N LEU A 229 -14.78 -15.10 -33.63
CA LEU A 229 -15.89 -15.04 -34.59
C LEU A 229 -15.43 -14.69 -36.01
N VAL A 230 -14.52 -13.72 -36.16
CA VAL A 230 -13.94 -13.34 -37.47
C VAL A 230 -13.18 -14.52 -38.05
N ASN A 231 -12.39 -15.23 -37.25
CA ASN A 231 -11.66 -16.41 -37.68
C ASN A 231 -12.62 -17.51 -38.16
N SER A 232 -13.63 -17.88 -37.38
CA SER A 232 -14.63 -18.86 -37.78
C SER A 232 -15.41 -18.44 -39.02
N PHE A 233 -15.75 -17.15 -39.17
CA PHE A 233 -16.44 -16.66 -40.36
C PHE A 233 -15.55 -16.75 -41.62
N SER A 234 -14.25 -16.47 -41.48
CA SER A 234 -13.27 -16.62 -42.57
C SER A 234 -13.11 -18.07 -43.03
N GLU A 235 -13.36 -19.05 -42.17
CA GLU A 235 -13.34 -20.48 -42.50
C GLU A 235 -14.62 -20.98 -43.17
N VAL A 236 -15.76 -20.33 -42.88
CA VAL A 236 -17.08 -20.68 -43.46
C VAL A 236 -17.31 -20.02 -44.80
N THR A 237 -16.77 -18.82 -45.04
CA THR A 237 -16.97 -18.06 -46.28
C THR A 237 -16.57 -18.79 -47.57
N PRO A 238 -15.47 -19.59 -47.66
CA PRO A 238 -15.17 -20.37 -48.86
C PRO A 238 -16.13 -21.54 -49.09
N LYS A 239 -16.86 -21.97 -48.06
CA LYS A 239 -17.89 -23.01 -48.16
C LYS A 239 -19.23 -22.42 -48.62
N LEU A 240 -19.49 -21.17 -48.25
CA LEU A 240 -20.72 -20.45 -48.60
C LEU A 240 -20.68 -19.85 -50.02
N TYR A 241 -19.50 -19.43 -50.48
CA TYR A 241 -19.32 -18.78 -51.78
C TYR A 241 -18.43 -19.60 -52.72
N PRO A 242 -18.75 -19.68 -54.02
CA PRO A 242 -18.00 -20.48 -54.99
C PRO A 242 -16.61 -19.87 -55.29
N VAL A 243 -15.61 -20.31 -54.54
CA VAL A 243 -14.19 -19.88 -54.69
C VAL A 243 -13.57 -20.25 -56.03
N GLN A 244 -14.08 -21.27 -56.73
CA GLN A 244 -13.58 -21.68 -58.05
C GLN A 244 -13.95 -20.69 -59.16
N GLN A 245 -14.99 -19.87 -58.94
CA GLN A 245 -15.52 -18.94 -59.94
C GLN A 245 -15.20 -17.47 -59.62
N ASN A 246 -14.87 -17.15 -58.37
CA ASN A 246 -14.63 -15.78 -57.93
C ASN A 246 -13.50 -15.69 -56.88
N SER A 247 -12.37 -15.09 -57.26
CA SER A 247 -11.20 -14.90 -56.40
C SER A 247 -11.37 -13.79 -55.36
N THR A 248 -12.41 -12.95 -55.49
CA THR A 248 -12.69 -11.83 -54.57
C THR A 248 -12.90 -12.30 -53.13
N ILE A 249 -13.49 -13.48 -52.93
CA ILE A 249 -13.72 -14.06 -51.59
C ILE A 249 -12.39 -14.36 -50.88
N LEU A 250 -11.38 -14.84 -51.61
CA LEU A 250 -10.04 -15.07 -51.04
C LEU A 250 -9.40 -13.73 -50.63
N GLY A 251 -9.59 -12.67 -51.42
CA GLY A 251 -9.17 -11.32 -51.08
C GLY A 251 -9.85 -10.78 -49.81
N ILE A 252 -11.17 -10.99 -49.67
CA ILE A 252 -11.92 -10.61 -48.46
C ILE A 252 -11.44 -11.41 -47.24
N ASN A 253 -11.15 -12.70 -47.40
CA ASN A 253 -10.65 -13.53 -46.31
C ASN A 253 -9.24 -13.14 -45.85
N ASN A 254 -8.38 -12.71 -46.78
CA ASN A 254 -7.11 -12.10 -46.42
C ASN A 254 -7.33 -10.82 -45.59
N SER A 255 -8.33 -9.99 -45.94
CA SER A 255 -8.71 -8.82 -45.13
C SER A 255 -9.21 -9.20 -43.73
N PHE A 256 -9.97 -10.30 -43.58
CA PHE A 256 -10.31 -10.83 -42.26
C PHE A 256 -9.08 -11.25 -41.47
N GLY A 257 -8.06 -11.82 -42.13
CA GLY A 257 -6.75 -12.08 -41.52
C GLY A 257 -6.05 -10.81 -41.00
N ILE A 258 -6.13 -9.70 -41.75
CA ILE A 258 -5.61 -8.39 -41.31
C ILE A 258 -6.39 -7.88 -40.09
N ILE A 259 -7.73 -7.96 -40.12
CA ILE A 259 -8.60 -7.55 -39.00
C ILE A 259 -8.29 -8.38 -37.74
N LYS A 260 -8.14 -9.70 -37.89
CA LYS A 260 -7.74 -10.60 -36.80
C LYS A 260 -6.44 -10.14 -36.15
N LYS A 261 -5.38 -9.93 -36.95
CA LYS A 261 -4.08 -9.48 -36.44
C LYS A 261 -4.18 -8.13 -35.72
N HIS A 262 -5.03 -7.21 -36.21
CA HIS A 262 -5.29 -5.94 -35.55
C HIS A 262 -5.97 -6.12 -34.18
N LEU A 263 -6.98 -7.00 -34.09
CA LEU A 263 -7.68 -7.31 -32.84
C LEU A 263 -6.73 -7.96 -31.81
N GLU A 264 -5.92 -8.93 -32.23
CA GLU A 264 -4.88 -9.58 -31.39
C GLU A 264 -3.92 -8.53 -30.83
N THR A 265 -3.32 -7.71 -31.70
CA THR A 265 -2.35 -6.68 -31.29
C THR A 265 -2.94 -5.69 -30.30
N THR A 266 -4.17 -5.22 -30.56
CA THR A 266 -4.85 -4.26 -29.69
C THR A 266 -5.23 -4.89 -28.35
N SER A 267 -5.64 -6.16 -28.35
CA SER A 267 -5.93 -6.94 -27.14
C SER A 267 -4.69 -7.07 -26.27
N ASP A 268 -3.54 -7.37 -26.86
CA ASP A 268 -2.28 -7.54 -26.13
C ASP A 268 -1.75 -6.23 -25.56
N ILE A 269 -1.85 -5.11 -26.29
CA ILE A 269 -1.52 -3.77 -25.76
C ILE A 269 -2.40 -3.44 -24.54
N CYS A 270 -3.71 -3.70 -24.61
CA CYS A 270 -4.60 -3.47 -23.48
C CYS A 270 -4.30 -4.39 -22.28
N LYS A 271 -3.88 -5.64 -22.52
CA LYS A 271 -3.43 -6.54 -21.42
C LYS A 271 -2.17 -5.99 -20.75
N GLN A 272 -1.20 -5.51 -21.54
CA GLN A 272 0.02 -4.88 -21.01
C GLN A 272 -0.30 -3.64 -20.18
N GLU A 273 -1.19 -2.76 -20.68
CA GLU A 273 -1.66 -1.59 -19.94
C GLU A 273 -2.28 -1.99 -18.57
N ILE A 274 -3.13 -3.02 -18.55
CA ILE A 274 -3.73 -3.52 -17.30
C ILE A 274 -2.67 -4.08 -16.35
N GLU A 275 -1.70 -4.83 -16.86
CA GLU A 275 -0.62 -5.40 -16.06
C GLU A 275 0.27 -4.31 -15.45
N GLU A 276 0.66 -3.31 -16.25
CA GLU A 276 1.42 -2.15 -15.78
C GLU A 276 0.63 -1.32 -14.76
N ALA A 277 -0.64 -1.04 -15.03
CA ALA A 277 -1.50 -0.29 -14.12
C ALA A 277 -1.70 -1.03 -12.79
N SER A 278 -2.01 -2.32 -12.85
CA SER A 278 -2.24 -3.14 -11.65
C SER A 278 -0.97 -3.42 -10.86
N GLY A 279 0.18 -3.52 -11.53
CA GLY A 279 1.49 -3.78 -10.93
C GLY A 279 2.17 -2.53 -10.36
N THR A 280 1.92 -1.35 -10.95
CA THR A 280 2.67 -0.12 -10.60
C THR A 280 1.78 1.03 -10.13
N LEU A 281 0.66 1.29 -10.80
CA LEU A 281 -0.16 2.47 -10.57
C LEU A 281 -1.11 2.26 -9.38
N SER A 282 -1.94 1.22 -9.45
CA SER A 282 -2.91 0.85 -8.42
C SER A 282 -2.30 0.74 -7.00
N PRO A 283 -1.12 0.11 -6.80
CA PRO A 283 -0.46 0.07 -5.49
C PRO A 283 -0.11 1.46 -4.95
N LYS A 284 0.35 2.39 -5.79
CA LYS A 284 0.69 3.77 -5.38
C LYS A 284 -0.55 4.53 -4.90
N PHE A 285 -1.67 4.36 -5.58
CA PHE A 285 -2.94 4.99 -5.18
C PHE A 285 -3.42 4.45 -3.83
N ARG A 286 -3.33 3.14 -3.64
CA ARG A 286 -3.69 2.46 -2.39
C ARG A 286 -2.79 2.86 -1.22
N ILE A 287 -1.49 3.06 -1.45
CA ILE A 287 -0.56 3.56 -0.42
C ILE A 287 -1.01 4.94 0.07
N PHE A 288 -1.38 5.84 -0.83
CA PHE A 288 -1.83 7.17 -0.40
C PHE A 288 -3.14 7.12 0.39
N THR A 289 -4.07 6.21 0.05
CA THR A 289 -5.26 5.94 0.89
C THR A 289 -4.87 5.53 2.31
N ASP A 290 -3.91 4.62 2.46
CA ASP A 290 -3.46 4.17 3.78
C ASP A 290 -2.78 5.30 4.56
N ILE A 291 -2.01 6.17 3.89
CA ILE A 291 -1.39 7.34 4.51
C ILE A 291 -2.45 8.33 4.99
N LEU A 292 -3.44 8.68 4.16
CA LEU A 292 -4.52 9.60 4.57
C LEU A 292 -5.31 9.04 5.76
N LEU A 293 -5.60 7.73 5.74
CA LEU A 293 -6.28 7.07 6.85
C LEU A 293 -5.43 7.07 8.13
N SER A 294 -4.11 6.88 8.02
CA SER A 294 -3.18 7.00 9.15
C SER A 294 -3.15 8.41 9.73
N LEU A 295 -3.25 9.43 8.86
CA LEU A 295 -3.26 10.85 9.26
C LEU A 295 -4.56 11.22 9.96
N ARG A 296 -5.68 10.74 9.43
CA ARG A 296 -6.97 10.87 10.10
C ARG A 296 -6.94 10.25 11.49
N SER A 297 -6.44 9.02 11.61
CA SER A 297 -6.30 8.35 12.92
C SER A 297 -5.41 9.15 13.88
N LEU A 298 -4.34 9.76 13.37
CA LEU A 298 -3.49 10.65 14.16
C LEU A 298 -4.25 11.89 14.65
N PHE A 299 -5.06 12.54 13.80
CA PHE A 299 -5.91 13.65 14.22
C PHE A 299 -6.94 13.24 15.28
N GLU A 300 -7.57 12.07 15.12
CA GLU A 300 -8.53 11.54 16.09
C GLU A 300 -7.86 11.32 17.46
N ARG A 301 -6.67 10.71 17.49
CA ARG A 301 -5.92 10.52 18.74
C ARG A 301 -5.49 11.84 19.38
N TYR A 302 -5.04 12.80 18.56
CA TYR A 302 -4.65 14.12 19.05
C TYR A 302 -5.82 14.88 19.70
N LYS A 303 -7.05 14.71 19.22
CA LYS A 303 -8.25 15.35 19.82
C LYS A 303 -8.68 14.76 21.17
N ILE A 304 -8.31 13.51 21.45
CA ILE A 304 -8.76 12.77 22.64
C ILE A 304 -7.76 12.93 23.81
N MET A 305 -6.51 13.29 23.51
CA MET A 305 -5.48 13.63 24.51
C MET A 305 -5.58 15.10 24.92
#